data_AF-A0A812NWU5-F1
#
_entry.id   AF-A0A812NWU5-F1
#
_cell.length_a   1.000
_cell.length_b   1.000
_cell.length_c   1.000
_cell.angle_alpha   90.00
_cell.angle_beta   90.00
_cell.angle_gamma   90.00
#
_symmetry.space_group_name_H-M   'P 1'
#
loop_
_entity.id
_entity.type
_entity.pdbx_description
1 polymer ?
#
loop_
_entity_poly.entity_id
_entity_poly.type
_entity_poly.pdbx_seq_one_letter_code
_entity_poly.pdbx_strand_id
1 'polypeptide(L)'
;MIIAVFVLMLRVFVRGEEGSKFARFAEFLRQLKASWDYAQPILVVESVVPENKQDVKLFERRLSAQAVVCDAADLGVISRPRVWWTRLPWQDLSNRRGAPTSMRWSSYQGIPKVTFEQPADDLQQYDLGEFEWPRNVSERLRPLPCLTTPSNDPAGRPAPRSCRGKVDSQTQNRWLQDNRRYAPWHYQEDNMWVDVSQHRRLALATAKIKEQLHHLPVGWTQPLREHSRHRAIANGWHIGVAKWFFIFGVFCAVAPTAEAGEIVGPTPRLQPSPLGSSAIATMASLWRSSPLLNGPGVPIFDDALDLAAIEDALEHWSASRATLHPGQSPPRLEPGLVQWLPLWKHWRPHLQHLRAAVVSEVTQMVEDRQDEIEDWFEGLDPHVQLAYGGKSRDCTMKLPIIKELAEEFGWRDMELLEEMQHGFPKLGVIRPGLGWRLRDDKRYAEPTDIEEVFRQNEKFVQQKLSRGKVDPCWQIMADEIAADVSLGRMEGPFAAPEHWCRRTIPLSSHSHTAQLLPRLKAGFLALSRLQCIRLGQTARRKSGGRKIGGGQAPMAQWGRRTRQLIMPLMPSCTSLGL
;
A
#
# COMPACT_ATOMS: atom_id res chain seq x y z
N MET A 1 -12.32 8.45 12.59
CA MET A 1 -12.51 7.10 12.03
C MET A 1 -14.01 6.78 11.96
N ILE A 2 -14.64 6.92 10.79
CA ILE A 2 -16.02 6.43 10.61
C ILE A 2 -15.91 4.92 10.37
N ILE A 3 -16.29 4.14 11.38
CA ILE A 3 -16.50 2.70 11.23
C ILE A 3 -17.80 2.53 10.43
N ALA A 4 -17.69 2.49 9.11
CA ALA A 4 -18.82 2.13 8.28
C ALA A 4 -18.91 0.62 8.17
N VAL A 5 -19.68 0.02 9.08
CA VAL A 5 -19.94 -1.41 9.08
C VAL A 5 -21.16 -1.65 8.21
N PHE A 6 -20.94 -2.24 7.04
CA PHE A 6 -22.02 -2.74 6.22
C PHE A 6 -22.36 -4.15 6.64
N VAL A 7 -23.35 -4.26 7.52
CA VAL A 7 -23.95 -5.54 7.90
C VAL A 7 -24.91 -5.96 6.79
N LEU A 8 -24.54 -7.00 6.05
CA LEU A 8 -25.48 -7.69 5.19
C LEU A 8 -25.58 -9.14 5.62
N MET A 9 -26.76 -9.49 6.14
CA MET A 9 -27.08 -10.83 6.60
C MET A 9 -27.92 -11.49 5.50
N LEU A 10 -27.32 -12.37 4.71
CA LEU A 10 -28.03 -13.08 3.64
C LEU A 10 -28.02 -14.58 3.87
N ARG A 11 -29.20 -15.18 3.74
CA ARG A 11 -29.32 -16.59 3.36
C ARG A 11 -29.02 -16.68 1.87
N VAL A 12 -27.80 -17.05 1.50
CA VAL A 12 -27.42 -17.12 0.10
C VAL A 12 -27.73 -18.50 -0.45
N PHE A 13 -28.73 -18.57 -1.33
CA PHE A 13 -28.74 -19.52 -2.43
C PHE A 13 -28.39 -18.72 -3.68
N VAL A 14 -27.38 -19.09 -4.47
CA VAL A 14 -26.92 -18.31 -5.65
C VAL A 14 -27.99 -18.16 -6.74
N ARG A 15 -29.11 -18.90 -6.65
CA ARG A 15 -30.26 -18.77 -7.55
C ARG A 15 -31.51 -18.31 -6.79
N GLY A 16 -32.24 -17.35 -7.36
CA GLY A 16 -33.49 -16.79 -6.83
C GLY A 16 -33.37 -15.34 -6.31
N GLU A 17 -34.49 -14.74 -5.97
CA GLU A 17 -34.57 -13.33 -5.50
C GLU A 17 -33.69 -13.07 -4.27
N GLU A 18 -33.63 -14.01 -3.32
CA GLU A 18 -32.82 -13.90 -2.11
C GLU A 18 -31.30 -13.94 -2.39
N GLY A 19 -30.86 -14.75 -3.36
CA GLY A 19 -29.47 -14.81 -3.81
C GLY A 19 -28.99 -13.54 -4.49
N SER A 20 -29.89 -12.90 -5.24
CA SER A 20 -29.59 -11.65 -5.96
C SER A 20 -29.19 -10.51 -5.02
N LYS A 21 -29.64 -10.54 -3.76
CA LYS A 21 -29.31 -9.53 -2.75
C LYS A 21 -27.81 -9.42 -2.52
N PHE A 22 -27.07 -10.52 -2.63
CA PHE A 22 -25.62 -10.49 -2.45
C PHE A 22 -24.95 -9.75 -3.60
N ALA A 23 -25.34 -10.07 -4.84
CA ALA A 23 -24.83 -9.40 -6.03
C ALA A 23 -25.15 -7.90 -5.98
N ARG A 24 -26.38 -7.55 -5.59
CA ARG A 24 -26.82 -6.15 -5.39
C ARG A 24 -26.01 -5.45 -4.31
N PHE A 25 -25.68 -6.13 -3.21
CA PHE A 25 -24.86 -5.55 -2.15
C PHE A 25 -23.41 -5.35 -2.58
N ALA A 26 -22.81 -6.31 -3.28
CA ALA A 26 -21.45 -6.15 -3.80
C ALA A 26 -21.38 -4.97 -4.79
N GLU A 27 -22.40 -4.83 -5.64
CA GLU A 27 -22.52 -3.69 -6.56
C GLU A 27 -22.75 -2.37 -5.82
N PHE A 28 -23.63 -2.37 -4.81
CA PHE A 28 -23.82 -1.21 -3.93
C PHE A 28 -22.50 -0.81 -3.25
N LEU A 29 -21.74 -1.76 -2.69
CA LEU A 29 -20.43 -1.48 -2.09
C LEU A 29 -19.44 -0.92 -3.12
N ARG A 30 -19.47 -1.40 -4.36
CA ARG A 30 -18.63 -0.90 -5.45
C ARG A 30 -18.97 0.55 -5.79
N GLN A 31 -20.25 0.85 -5.95
CA GLN A 31 -20.75 2.21 -6.21
C GLN A 31 -20.47 3.14 -5.02
N LEU A 32 -20.72 2.66 -3.81
CA LEU A 32 -20.48 3.40 -2.59
C LEU A 32 -19.00 3.75 -2.45
N LYS A 33 -18.10 2.79 -2.65
CA LYS A 33 -16.64 3.05 -2.69
C LYS A 33 -16.27 4.09 -3.74
N ALA A 34 -16.87 4.05 -4.93
CA ALA A 34 -16.61 5.03 -5.97
C ALA A 34 -17.07 6.44 -5.57
N SER A 35 -18.08 6.55 -4.69
CA SER A 35 -18.57 7.81 -4.13
C SER A 35 -17.93 8.21 -2.79
N TRP A 36 -17.07 7.37 -2.20
CA TRP A 36 -16.55 7.57 -0.85
C TRP A 36 -15.13 8.14 -0.86
N ASP A 37 -14.97 9.36 -0.33
CA ASP A 37 -13.68 10.06 -0.23
C ASP A 37 -12.75 9.54 0.90
N TYR A 38 -13.07 8.42 1.58
CA TYR A 38 -12.30 7.89 2.72
C TYR A 38 -11.44 6.67 2.37
N ALA A 39 -10.31 6.53 3.07
CA ALA A 39 -9.35 5.44 2.90
C ALA A 39 -9.90 4.12 3.47
N GLN A 40 -10.57 3.34 2.62
CA GLN A 40 -10.95 1.93 2.80
C GLN A 40 -11.89 1.61 3.99
N PRO A 41 -13.15 1.18 3.74
CA PRO A 41 -14.03 0.71 4.81
C PRO A 41 -13.58 -0.65 5.36
N ILE A 42 -13.68 -0.82 6.68
CA ILE A 42 -13.59 -2.14 7.32
C ILE A 42 -14.82 -2.95 6.88
N LEU A 43 -14.59 -3.92 6.01
CA LEU A 43 -15.64 -4.78 5.49
C LEU A 43 -15.74 -6.04 6.35
N VAL A 44 -16.92 -6.29 6.91
CA VAL A 44 -17.29 -7.54 7.58
C VAL A 44 -18.62 -8.00 7.02
N VAL A 45 -18.61 -9.11 6.28
CA VAL A 45 -19.81 -9.72 5.69
C VAL A 45 -19.90 -11.15 6.20
N GLU A 46 -21.10 -11.60 6.55
CA GLU A 46 -21.32 -12.94 7.07
C GLU A 46 -22.39 -13.67 6.27
N SER A 47 -22.25 -14.99 6.15
CA SER A 47 -23.31 -15.86 5.69
C SER A 47 -23.17 -17.26 6.27
N VAL A 48 -24.20 -18.07 6.03
CA VAL A 48 -24.15 -19.53 6.25
C VAL A 48 -23.05 -20.13 5.37
N VAL A 49 -22.40 -21.19 5.86
CA VAL A 49 -21.40 -21.91 5.07
C VAL A 49 -22.12 -22.52 3.85
N PRO A 50 -21.80 -22.09 2.62
CA PRO A 50 -22.52 -22.53 1.44
C PRO A 50 -22.15 -23.98 1.11
N GLU A 51 -23.13 -24.77 0.66
CA GLU A 51 -22.90 -26.15 0.23
C GLU A 51 -22.00 -26.20 -1.02
N ASN A 52 -22.09 -25.20 -1.89
CA ASN A 52 -21.27 -25.07 -3.09
C ASN A 52 -20.04 -24.18 -2.85
N LYS A 53 -18.85 -24.79 -2.91
CA LYS A 53 -17.57 -24.09 -2.72
C LYS A 53 -17.29 -23.04 -3.81
N GLN A 54 -17.90 -23.14 -4.98
CA GLN A 54 -17.74 -22.14 -6.04
C GLN A 54 -18.36 -20.79 -5.64
N ASP A 55 -19.41 -20.82 -4.82
CA ASP A 55 -20.08 -19.60 -4.34
C ASP A 55 -19.16 -18.81 -3.42
N VAL A 56 -18.37 -19.48 -2.57
CA VAL A 56 -17.35 -18.86 -1.71
C VAL A 56 -16.36 -18.07 -2.56
N LYS A 57 -15.76 -18.71 -3.58
CA LYS A 57 -14.76 -18.07 -4.45
C LYS A 57 -15.35 -16.93 -5.27
N LEU A 58 -16.60 -17.06 -5.73
CA LEU A 58 -17.31 -15.99 -6.42
C LEU A 58 -17.44 -14.75 -5.51
N PHE A 59 -17.77 -14.96 -4.24
CA PHE A 59 -17.94 -13.90 -3.26
C PHE A 59 -16.63 -13.25 -2.84
N GLU A 60 -15.56 -14.04 -2.70
CA GLU A 60 -14.22 -13.50 -2.45
C GLU A 60 -13.80 -12.53 -3.56
N ARG A 61 -14.04 -12.89 -4.82
CA ARG A 61 -13.73 -12.02 -5.98
C ARG A 61 -14.57 -10.75 -5.97
N ARG A 62 -15.90 -10.87 -5.80
CA ARG A 62 -16.82 -9.72 -5.86
C ARG A 62 -16.65 -8.73 -4.70
N LEU A 63 -16.34 -9.24 -3.51
CA LEU A 63 -16.10 -8.40 -2.33
C LEU A 63 -14.63 -7.96 -2.21
N SER A 64 -13.72 -8.59 -2.96
CA SER A 64 -12.27 -8.47 -2.77
C SER A 64 -11.92 -8.68 -1.30
N ALA A 65 -12.36 -9.80 -0.73
CA ALA A 65 -12.29 -10.13 0.69
C ALA A 65 -12.06 -11.63 0.86
N GLN A 66 -11.29 -12.03 1.86
CA GLN A 66 -10.98 -13.43 2.14
C GLN A 66 -12.11 -14.07 2.95
N ALA A 67 -12.49 -15.31 2.61
CA ALA A 67 -13.46 -16.08 3.38
C ALA A 67 -12.80 -16.84 4.53
N VAL A 68 -13.32 -16.68 5.74
CA VAL A 68 -12.88 -17.38 6.95
C VAL A 68 -14.08 -17.91 7.71
N VAL A 69 -14.03 -19.16 8.16
CA VAL A 69 -15.07 -19.74 9.02
C VAL A 69 -14.76 -19.45 10.48
N CYS A 70 -15.78 -19.09 11.25
CA CYS A 70 -15.70 -19.10 12.71
C CYS A 70 -16.99 -19.74 13.25
N ASP A 71 -16.86 -20.56 14.28
CA ASP A 71 -17.97 -21.30 14.88
C ASP A 71 -18.12 -20.89 16.35
N ALA A 72 -19.35 -20.55 16.75
CA ALA A 72 -19.67 -20.30 18.15
C ALA A 72 -19.45 -21.52 19.06
N ALA A 73 -19.31 -22.73 18.49
CA ALA A 73 -18.93 -23.93 19.23
C ALA A 73 -17.62 -23.76 20.00
N ASP A 74 -16.74 -22.87 19.53
CA ASP A 74 -15.47 -22.57 20.18
C ASP A 74 -15.65 -21.89 21.56
N LEU A 75 -16.86 -21.37 21.87
CA LEU A 75 -17.27 -20.86 23.19
C LEU A 75 -17.85 -21.96 24.10
N GLY A 76 -18.08 -23.17 23.59
CA GLY A 76 -18.45 -24.36 24.37
C GLY A 76 -19.95 -24.66 24.49
N VAL A 77 -20.85 -23.73 24.17
CA VAL A 77 -22.29 -23.90 24.47
C VAL A 77 -23.13 -24.23 23.23
N ILE A 78 -22.92 -23.54 22.10
CA ILE A 78 -23.75 -23.71 20.90
C ILE A 78 -22.91 -23.66 19.62
N SER A 79 -23.16 -24.58 18.69
CA SER A 79 -22.54 -24.56 17.36
C SER A 79 -23.32 -23.66 16.42
N ARG A 80 -22.61 -22.75 15.75
CA ARG A 80 -23.12 -21.86 14.70
C ARG A 80 -21.98 -21.54 13.74
N PRO A 81 -21.53 -22.50 12.90
CA PRO A 81 -20.49 -22.24 11.92
C PRO A 81 -21.02 -21.25 10.87
N ARG A 82 -20.26 -20.18 10.65
CA ARG A 82 -20.55 -19.15 9.65
C ARG A 82 -19.28 -18.77 8.92
N VAL A 83 -19.45 -18.42 7.64
CA VAL A 83 -18.38 -17.86 6.82
C VAL A 83 -18.44 -16.35 6.89
N TRP A 84 -17.27 -15.76 7.11
CA TRP A 84 -17.05 -14.33 7.25
C TRP A 84 -16.12 -13.89 6.13
N TRP A 85 -16.56 -12.95 5.29
CA TRP A 85 -15.69 -12.28 4.33
C TRP A 85 -15.21 -10.97 4.91
N THR A 86 -13.90 -10.87 5.09
CA THR A 86 -13.26 -9.65 5.56
C THR A 86 -12.03 -9.30 4.71
N ARG A 87 -11.61 -8.04 4.78
CA ARG A 87 -10.34 -7.60 4.19
C ARG A 87 -9.21 -7.53 5.20
N LEU A 88 -9.36 -8.26 6.31
CA LEU A 88 -8.36 -8.27 7.36
C LEU A 88 -7.13 -9.05 6.87
N PRO A 89 -5.91 -8.53 7.07
CA PRO A 89 -4.68 -9.24 6.72
C PRO A 89 -4.41 -10.34 7.75
N TRP A 90 -5.16 -11.43 7.69
CA TRP A 90 -5.18 -12.48 8.70
C TRP A 90 -3.81 -13.10 9.00
N GLN A 91 -2.96 -13.23 7.99
CA GLN A 91 -1.59 -13.74 8.15
C GLN A 91 -0.75 -12.80 9.03
N ASP A 92 -0.83 -11.49 8.80
CA ASP A 92 -0.11 -10.49 9.58
C ASP A 92 -0.66 -10.43 11.01
N LEU A 93 -1.99 -10.46 11.17
CA LEU A 93 -2.63 -10.39 12.48
C LEU A 93 -2.35 -11.60 13.36
N SER A 94 -2.19 -12.78 12.76
CA SER A 94 -1.86 -14.00 13.51
C SER A 94 -0.48 -13.94 14.16
N ASN A 95 0.43 -13.13 13.61
CA ASN A 95 1.81 -13.00 14.06
C ASN A 95 2.10 -11.65 14.75
N ARG A 96 1.12 -10.74 14.81
CA ARG A 96 1.30 -9.38 15.32
C ARG A 96 1.34 -9.38 16.85
N ARG A 97 2.42 -8.81 17.43
CA ARG A 97 2.50 -8.56 18.88
C ARG A 97 1.40 -7.59 19.31
N GLY A 98 0.82 -7.84 20.48
CA GLY A 98 -0.31 -7.06 21.01
C GLY A 98 -1.66 -7.40 20.37
N ALA A 99 -1.76 -8.48 19.58
CA ALA A 99 -3.05 -8.97 19.11
C ALA A 99 -4.00 -9.19 20.31
N PRO A 100 -5.28 -8.80 20.20
CA PRO A 100 -6.24 -8.92 21.30
C PRO A 100 -6.41 -10.34 21.87
N THR A 101 -6.11 -11.35 21.05
CA THR A 101 -6.08 -12.75 21.42
C THR A 101 -5.27 -13.54 20.39
N SER A 102 -4.70 -14.67 20.82
CA SER A 102 -4.09 -15.66 19.93
C SER A 102 -5.13 -16.30 19.01
N MET A 103 -4.71 -16.61 17.78
CA MET A 103 -5.55 -17.25 16.77
C MET A 103 -5.02 -18.64 16.44
N ARG A 104 -5.91 -19.64 16.46
CA ARG A 104 -5.64 -20.99 15.96
C ARG A 104 -6.36 -21.21 14.64
N TRP A 105 -5.64 -21.76 13.67
CA TRP A 105 -6.15 -21.99 12.33
C TRP A 105 -6.38 -23.48 12.09
N SER A 106 -7.51 -23.79 11.49
CA SER A 106 -7.89 -25.14 11.05
C SER A 106 -8.66 -25.05 9.73
N SER A 107 -9.28 -26.14 9.29
CA SER A 107 -10.09 -26.18 8.07
C SER A 107 -11.50 -26.66 8.39
N TYR A 108 -12.51 -25.95 7.88
CA TYR A 108 -13.90 -26.37 7.93
C TYR A 108 -14.42 -26.51 6.50
N GLN A 109 -14.70 -27.76 6.09
CA GLN A 109 -15.13 -28.10 4.72
C GLN A 109 -14.19 -27.55 3.62
N GLY A 110 -12.89 -27.38 3.92
CA GLY A 110 -11.90 -26.84 2.98
C GLY A 110 -11.82 -25.30 2.95
N ILE A 111 -12.54 -24.61 3.82
CA ILE A 111 -12.40 -23.16 4.04
C ILE A 111 -11.56 -22.96 5.32
N PRO A 112 -10.60 -22.01 5.35
CA PRO A 112 -9.86 -21.71 6.57
C PRO A 112 -10.81 -21.37 7.72
N LYS A 113 -10.66 -22.06 8.87
CA LYS A 113 -11.40 -21.78 10.10
C LYS A 113 -10.47 -21.12 11.10
N VAL A 114 -10.89 -19.97 11.64
CA VAL A 114 -10.22 -19.30 12.75
C VAL A 114 -10.93 -19.61 14.06
N THR A 115 -10.14 -19.90 15.09
CA THR A 115 -10.56 -20.03 16.48
C THR A 115 -9.77 -19.02 17.31
N PHE A 116 -10.48 -18.13 18.00
CA PHE A 116 -9.89 -17.15 18.91
C PHE A 116 -9.70 -17.78 20.29
N GLU A 117 -8.50 -17.68 20.86
CA GLU A 117 -8.24 -18.23 22.19
C GLU A 117 -8.94 -17.40 23.27
N GLN A 118 -10.02 -17.94 23.80
CA GLN A 118 -10.78 -17.34 24.90
C GLN A 118 -11.30 -18.45 25.81
N PRO A 119 -11.57 -18.15 27.09
CA PRO A 119 -12.25 -19.08 27.97
C PRO A 119 -13.61 -19.50 27.38
N ALA A 120 -13.95 -20.78 27.57
CA ALA A 120 -15.31 -21.24 27.30
C ALA A 120 -16.30 -20.53 28.23
N ASP A 121 -17.55 -20.40 27.80
CA ASP A 121 -18.58 -19.76 28.59
C ASP A 121 -18.79 -20.50 29.93
N ASP A 122 -19.01 -19.71 30.98
CA ASP A 122 -19.38 -20.23 32.28
C ASP A 122 -20.89 -20.46 32.32
N LEU A 123 -21.29 -21.73 32.44
CA LEU A 123 -22.68 -22.16 32.46
C LEU A 123 -23.47 -21.60 33.66
N GLN A 124 -22.79 -21.16 34.72
CA GLN A 124 -23.41 -20.56 35.91
C GLN A 124 -23.87 -19.12 35.69
N GLN A 125 -23.36 -18.45 34.65
CA GLN A 125 -23.70 -17.05 34.35
C GLN A 125 -25.00 -16.90 33.56
N TYR A 126 -25.61 -18.00 33.12
CA TYR A 126 -26.84 -17.99 32.35
C TYR A 126 -28.06 -17.94 33.27
N ASP A 127 -28.93 -16.95 33.06
CA ASP A 127 -30.27 -16.91 33.65
C ASP A 127 -31.20 -17.86 32.90
N LEU A 128 -31.29 -19.09 33.41
CA LEU A 128 -32.15 -20.12 32.84
C LEU A 128 -33.59 -20.07 33.37
N GLY A 129 -33.88 -19.25 34.38
CA GLY A 129 -35.14 -19.33 35.12
C GLY A 129 -35.37 -20.74 35.68
N GLU A 130 -36.50 -21.36 35.31
CA GLU A 130 -36.89 -22.70 35.77
C GLU A 130 -36.43 -23.84 34.84
N PHE A 131 -35.40 -23.60 34.02
CA PHE A 131 -34.82 -24.59 33.11
C PHE A 131 -33.45 -25.09 33.58
N GLU A 132 -33.17 -26.37 33.36
CA GLU A 132 -31.83 -26.95 33.51
C GLU A 132 -31.17 -27.16 32.15
N TRP A 133 -29.82 -27.08 32.15
CA TRP A 133 -29.00 -27.33 30.98
C TRP A 133 -29.24 -28.74 30.40
N PRO A 134 -29.32 -28.87 29.06
CA PRO A 134 -29.30 -30.17 28.41
C PRO A 134 -28.00 -30.92 28.74
N ARG A 135 -28.09 -32.25 28.87
CA ARG A 135 -26.99 -33.12 29.34
C ARG A 135 -25.70 -32.94 28.56
N ASN A 136 -25.80 -32.76 27.25
CA ASN A 136 -24.64 -32.58 26.38
C ASN A 136 -23.80 -31.33 26.72
N VAL A 137 -24.44 -30.26 27.21
CA VAL A 137 -23.78 -29.01 27.59
C VAL A 137 -23.29 -29.10 29.03
N SER A 138 -24.14 -29.57 29.96
CA SER A 138 -23.77 -29.65 31.38
C SER A 138 -22.58 -30.59 31.61
N GLU A 139 -22.51 -31.71 30.89
CA GLU A 139 -21.38 -32.65 30.92
C GLU A 139 -20.25 -32.29 29.93
N ARG A 140 -20.35 -31.15 29.24
CA ARG A 140 -19.40 -30.66 28.21
C ARG A 140 -19.04 -31.70 27.13
N LEU A 141 -20.00 -32.56 26.77
CA LEU A 141 -19.82 -33.59 25.73
C LEU A 141 -19.84 -32.99 24.32
N ARG A 142 -20.81 -32.10 24.04
CA ARG A 142 -20.93 -31.41 22.75
C ARG A 142 -21.79 -30.14 22.88
N PRO A 143 -21.53 -29.10 22.08
CA PRO A 143 -22.38 -27.92 22.04
C PRO A 143 -23.76 -28.24 21.46
N LEU A 144 -24.74 -27.39 21.78
CA LEU A 144 -26.07 -27.43 21.19
C LEU A 144 -26.03 -27.20 19.67
N PRO A 145 -26.99 -27.77 18.92
CA PRO A 145 -27.08 -27.53 17.49
C PRO A 145 -27.47 -26.07 17.19
N CYS A 146 -27.04 -25.58 16.02
CA CYS A 146 -27.36 -24.22 15.55
C CYS A 146 -28.86 -23.95 15.60
N LEU A 147 -29.24 -22.81 16.18
CA LEU A 147 -30.62 -22.35 16.20
C LEU A 147 -31.17 -22.24 14.77
N THR A 148 -32.38 -22.77 14.56
CA THR A 148 -33.12 -22.63 13.31
C THR A 148 -34.33 -21.72 13.51
N THR A 149 -34.76 -21.04 12.44
CA THR A 149 -36.00 -20.24 12.51
C THR A 149 -37.21 -21.16 12.67
N PRO A 150 -38.25 -20.75 13.41
CA PRO A 150 -39.50 -21.49 13.40
C PRO A 150 -40.14 -21.49 12.01
N SER A 151 -40.92 -22.53 11.67
CA SER A 151 -41.69 -22.62 10.43
C SER A 151 -42.72 -21.49 10.36
N ASN A 152 -42.83 -20.83 9.21
CA ASN A 152 -43.99 -19.97 8.91
C ASN A 152 -45.14 -20.76 8.26
N ASP A 153 -44.86 -21.98 7.79
CA ASP A 153 -45.85 -22.86 7.19
C ASP A 153 -46.66 -23.54 8.31
N PRO A 154 -48.00 -23.43 8.30
CA PRO A 154 -48.88 -24.16 9.21
C PRO A 154 -48.70 -25.68 9.17
N ALA A 155 -48.22 -26.26 8.06
CA ALA A 155 -47.89 -27.69 7.94
C ALA A 155 -46.52 -28.06 8.55
N GLY A 156 -45.78 -27.05 9.04
CA GLY A 156 -44.47 -27.20 9.64
C GLY A 156 -43.34 -27.44 8.63
N ARG A 157 -42.14 -27.78 9.14
CA ARG A 157 -40.97 -28.05 8.29
C ARG A 157 -41.07 -29.45 7.65
N PRO A 158 -40.71 -29.60 6.37
CA PRO A 158 -40.55 -30.92 5.77
C PRO A 158 -39.36 -31.64 6.41
N ALA A 159 -39.42 -32.97 6.46
CA ALA A 159 -38.32 -33.79 6.96
C ALA A 159 -37.07 -33.58 6.09
N PRO A 160 -35.89 -33.24 6.67
CA PRO A 160 -34.66 -33.14 5.91
C PRO A 160 -34.36 -34.47 5.21
N ARG A 161 -33.99 -34.42 3.93
CA ARG A 161 -33.62 -35.64 3.16
C ARG A 161 -32.51 -36.44 3.85
N SER A 162 -31.58 -35.76 4.51
CA SER A 162 -30.47 -36.34 5.25
C SER A 162 -30.85 -37.05 6.56
N CYS A 163 -32.07 -36.82 7.07
CA CYS A 163 -32.57 -37.38 8.34
C CYS A 163 -33.44 -38.63 8.15
N ARG A 164 -33.69 -39.08 6.92
CA ARG A 164 -34.52 -40.27 6.64
C ARG A 164 -33.89 -41.51 7.28
N GLY A 165 -34.55 -42.09 8.28
CA GLY A 165 -34.08 -43.27 9.01
C GLY A 165 -33.03 -43.03 10.10
N LYS A 166 -32.68 -41.77 10.41
CA LYS A 166 -31.64 -41.42 11.42
C LYS A 166 -32.19 -40.75 12.68
N VAL A 167 -33.50 -40.53 12.75
CA VAL A 167 -34.18 -39.90 13.90
C VAL A 167 -34.88 -40.99 14.67
N ASP A 168 -34.61 -41.10 15.98
CA ASP A 168 -35.27 -42.09 16.83
C ASP A 168 -36.78 -41.79 16.97
N SER A 169 -37.55 -42.82 17.32
CA SER A 169 -39.01 -42.72 17.40
C SER A 169 -39.49 -41.70 18.43
N GLN A 170 -38.78 -41.51 19.55
CA GLN A 170 -39.19 -40.53 20.56
C GLN A 170 -38.97 -39.09 20.07
N THR A 171 -37.82 -38.82 19.45
CA THR A 171 -37.53 -37.52 18.82
C THR A 171 -38.53 -37.22 17.73
N GLN A 172 -38.89 -38.22 16.91
CA GLN A 172 -39.90 -38.06 15.87
C GLN A 172 -41.27 -37.72 16.45
N ASN A 173 -41.68 -38.38 17.54
CA ASN A 173 -42.94 -38.07 18.23
C ASN A 173 -42.95 -36.64 18.78
N ARG A 174 -41.89 -36.21 19.46
CA ARG A 174 -41.76 -34.82 19.97
C ARG A 174 -41.82 -33.79 18.84
N TRP A 175 -41.13 -34.06 17.72
CA TRP A 175 -41.10 -33.18 16.55
C TRP A 175 -42.47 -33.05 15.89
N LEU A 176 -43.24 -34.14 15.79
CA LEU A 176 -44.60 -34.14 15.26
C LEU A 176 -45.59 -33.44 16.20
N GLN A 177 -45.45 -33.64 17.52
CA GLN A 177 -46.29 -32.98 18.54
C GLN A 177 -46.16 -31.46 18.53
N ASP A 178 -44.97 -30.92 18.23
CA ASP A 178 -44.75 -29.48 18.07
C ASP A 178 -45.00 -28.99 16.63
N ASN A 179 -45.80 -29.74 15.85
CA ASN A 179 -46.17 -29.42 14.48
C ASN A 179 -44.96 -29.08 13.58
N ARG A 180 -43.85 -29.79 13.78
CA ARG A 180 -42.61 -29.66 13.02
C ARG A 180 -42.08 -28.22 12.96
N ARG A 181 -42.25 -27.45 14.05
CA ARG A 181 -41.88 -26.03 14.12
C ARG A 181 -40.40 -25.79 13.82
N TYR A 182 -39.52 -26.61 14.39
CA TYR A 182 -38.07 -26.56 14.18
C TYR A 182 -37.55 -27.81 13.47
N ALA A 183 -36.26 -27.84 13.17
CA ALA A 183 -35.62 -29.04 12.62
C ALA A 183 -35.57 -30.19 13.66
N PRO A 184 -35.61 -31.46 13.23
CA PRO A 184 -35.80 -32.61 14.12
C PRO A 184 -34.69 -32.79 15.16
N TRP A 185 -33.44 -32.40 14.86
CA TRP A 185 -32.32 -32.49 15.80
C TRP A 185 -32.48 -31.63 17.06
N HIS A 186 -33.35 -30.60 17.04
CA HIS A 186 -33.68 -29.82 18.23
C HIS A 186 -34.53 -30.62 19.25
N TYR A 187 -35.16 -31.71 18.82
CA TYR A 187 -36.05 -32.53 19.65
C TYR A 187 -35.37 -33.82 20.15
N GLN A 188 -34.06 -33.97 19.88
CA GLN A 188 -33.24 -35.01 20.49
C GLN A 188 -33.11 -34.70 21.98
N GLU A 189 -33.28 -35.72 22.82
CA GLU A 189 -33.28 -35.58 24.29
C GLU A 189 -32.06 -34.82 24.80
N ASP A 190 -30.87 -35.19 24.32
CA ASP A 190 -29.62 -34.52 24.67
C ASP A 190 -29.58 -33.02 24.33
N ASN A 191 -30.43 -32.52 23.42
CA ASN A 191 -30.45 -31.12 22.99
C ASN A 191 -31.64 -30.33 23.58
N MET A 192 -32.51 -31.00 24.35
CA MET A 192 -33.70 -30.41 24.96
C MET A 192 -33.45 -30.02 26.41
N TRP A 193 -34.13 -28.97 26.84
CA TRP A 193 -34.04 -28.39 28.17
C TRP A 193 -34.99 -29.11 29.12
N VAL A 194 -34.65 -29.19 30.39
CA VAL A 194 -35.55 -29.76 31.41
C VAL A 194 -36.27 -28.62 32.11
N ASP A 195 -37.59 -28.54 31.92
CA ASP A 195 -38.45 -27.55 32.59
C ASP A 195 -38.83 -28.07 33.98
N VAL A 196 -38.22 -27.51 35.01
CA VAL A 196 -38.42 -27.92 36.41
C VAL A 196 -39.82 -27.54 36.89
N SER A 197 -40.40 -26.45 36.37
CA SER A 197 -41.73 -25.98 36.71
C SER A 197 -42.83 -26.94 36.24
N GLN A 198 -42.58 -27.64 35.13
CA GLN A 198 -43.52 -28.59 34.51
C GLN A 198 -43.13 -30.04 34.76
N HIS A 199 -42.86 -30.40 36.03
CA HIS A 199 -42.52 -31.77 36.42
C HIS A 199 -41.32 -32.36 35.64
N ARG A 200 -40.27 -31.55 35.39
CA ARG A 200 -39.06 -31.96 34.67
C ARG A 200 -39.31 -32.42 33.23
N ARG A 201 -40.27 -31.80 32.55
CA ARG A 201 -40.61 -32.11 31.15
C ARG A 201 -39.53 -31.57 30.20
N LEU A 202 -39.25 -32.32 29.13
CA LEU A 202 -38.39 -31.85 28.04
C LEU A 202 -39.07 -30.72 27.25
N ALA A 203 -38.34 -29.62 27.08
CA ALA A 203 -38.78 -28.41 26.42
C ALA A 203 -37.72 -27.84 25.47
N LEU A 204 -38.15 -26.93 24.59
CA LEU A 204 -37.25 -26.15 23.74
C LEU A 204 -36.83 -24.86 24.47
N ALA A 205 -35.65 -24.34 24.14
CA ALA A 205 -35.16 -23.08 24.69
C ALA A 205 -36.18 -21.93 24.49
N THR A 206 -36.43 -21.19 25.55
CA THR A 206 -37.21 -19.93 25.50
C THR A 206 -36.46 -18.86 24.70
N ALA A 207 -37.16 -17.79 24.30
CA ALA A 207 -36.50 -16.68 23.62
C ALA A 207 -35.41 -16.02 24.49
N LYS A 208 -35.62 -15.93 25.82
CA LYS A 208 -34.62 -15.40 26.78
C LYS A 208 -33.36 -16.24 26.85
N ILE A 209 -33.51 -17.57 26.85
CA ILE A 209 -32.36 -18.49 26.81
C ILE A 209 -31.63 -18.33 25.46
N LYS A 210 -32.38 -18.27 24.34
CA LYS A 210 -31.77 -18.09 23.01
C LYS A 210 -31.03 -16.76 22.84
N GLU A 211 -31.48 -15.68 23.48
CA GLU A 211 -30.76 -14.40 23.54
C GLU A 211 -29.37 -14.61 24.17
N GLN A 212 -29.32 -15.26 25.33
CA GLN A 212 -28.06 -15.54 26.02
C GLN A 212 -27.14 -16.48 25.25
N LEU A 213 -27.69 -17.52 24.59
CA LEU A 213 -26.95 -18.38 23.65
C LEU A 213 -26.33 -17.62 22.48
N HIS A 214 -26.72 -16.36 22.26
CA HIS A 214 -26.16 -15.47 21.25
C HIS A 214 -25.28 -14.37 21.82
N HIS A 215 -25.05 -14.38 23.14
CA HIS A 215 -24.45 -13.31 23.93
C HIS A 215 -25.22 -11.98 23.80
N LEU A 216 -26.55 -12.04 23.68
CA LEU A 216 -27.44 -10.88 23.77
C LEU A 216 -27.94 -10.72 25.21
N PRO A 217 -28.20 -9.48 25.66
CA PRO A 217 -28.84 -9.24 26.95
C PRO A 217 -30.21 -9.94 27.05
N VAL A 218 -30.53 -10.45 28.23
CA VAL A 218 -31.86 -11.02 28.51
C VAL A 218 -32.92 -9.94 28.29
N GLY A 219 -33.94 -10.25 27.50
CA GLY A 219 -35.01 -9.32 27.13
C GLY A 219 -34.72 -8.47 25.89
N TRP A 220 -33.57 -8.64 25.23
CA TRP A 220 -33.19 -7.84 24.04
C TRP A 220 -34.27 -7.83 22.94
N THR A 221 -34.98 -8.95 22.76
CA THR A 221 -36.04 -9.07 21.74
C THR A 221 -37.45 -8.91 22.29
N GLN A 222 -37.63 -8.54 23.56
CA GLN A 222 -38.93 -8.38 24.21
C GLN A 222 -39.96 -7.51 23.44
N PRO A 223 -39.58 -6.45 22.70
CA PRO A 223 -40.54 -5.68 21.91
C PRO A 223 -41.23 -6.46 20.77
N LEU A 224 -40.69 -7.62 20.38
CA LEU A 224 -41.24 -8.43 19.30
C LEU A 224 -42.22 -9.49 19.83
N ARG A 225 -43.19 -9.88 18.99
CA ARG A 225 -44.03 -11.07 19.25
C ARG A 225 -43.17 -12.33 19.34
N GLU A 226 -43.57 -13.30 20.15
CA GLU A 226 -42.77 -14.49 20.47
C GLU A 226 -42.21 -15.21 19.23
N HIS A 227 -43.04 -15.49 18.22
CA HIS A 227 -42.56 -16.11 16.96
C HIS A 227 -41.48 -15.28 16.25
N SER A 228 -41.66 -13.96 16.22
CA SER A 228 -40.70 -13.01 15.63
C SER A 228 -39.41 -12.93 16.43
N ARG A 229 -39.46 -13.09 17.77
CA ARG A 229 -38.27 -13.17 18.63
C ARG A 229 -37.38 -14.33 18.22
N HIS A 230 -37.94 -15.55 18.21
CA HIS A 230 -37.23 -16.76 17.80
C HIS A 230 -36.66 -16.65 16.39
N ARG A 231 -37.41 -16.05 15.46
CA ARG A 231 -36.95 -15.81 14.08
C ARG A 231 -35.80 -14.81 14.01
N ALA A 232 -35.88 -13.70 14.74
CA ALA A 232 -34.85 -12.67 14.76
C ALA A 232 -33.53 -13.22 15.33
N ILE A 233 -33.58 -13.90 16.48
CA ILE A 233 -32.39 -14.48 17.13
C ILE A 233 -31.75 -15.55 16.24
N ALA A 234 -32.55 -16.47 15.68
CA ALA A 234 -32.02 -17.54 14.84
C ALA A 234 -31.33 -17.01 13.57
N ASN A 235 -31.80 -15.90 12.99
CA ASN A 235 -31.12 -15.27 11.86
C ASN A 235 -29.93 -14.40 12.30
N GLY A 236 -30.00 -13.76 13.48
CA GLY A 236 -29.01 -12.83 14.03
C GLY A 236 -27.58 -13.36 14.11
N TRP A 237 -26.59 -12.48 14.20
CA TRP A 237 -25.21 -12.89 14.46
C TRP A 237 -25.04 -13.38 15.89
N HIS A 238 -24.12 -14.32 16.08
CA HIS A 238 -23.64 -14.61 17.42
C HIS A 238 -22.70 -13.47 17.85
N ILE A 239 -23.11 -12.66 18.82
CA ILE A 239 -22.37 -11.44 19.19
C ILE A 239 -20.99 -11.79 19.74
N GLY A 240 -20.89 -12.89 20.50
CA GLY A 240 -19.61 -13.43 20.99
C GLY A 240 -18.59 -13.76 19.88
N VAL A 241 -19.04 -14.05 18.67
CA VAL A 241 -18.16 -14.31 17.51
C VAL A 241 -17.94 -13.02 16.73
N ALA A 242 -19.03 -12.30 16.43
CA ALA A 242 -18.97 -11.05 15.67
C ALA A 242 -18.04 -10.02 16.33
N LYS A 243 -18.03 -9.94 17.68
CA LYS A 243 -17.15 -9.04 18.45
C LYS A 243 -15.69 -9.17 18.03
N TRP A 244 -15.20 -10.38 17.75
CA TRP A 244 -13.81 -10.59 17.38
C TRP A 244 -13.49 -10.04 16.00
N PHE A 245 -14.38 -10.22 15.02
CA PHE A 245 -14.19 -9.62 13.69
C PHE A 245 -14.20 -8.09 13.75
N PHE A 246 -15.01 -7.51 14.64
CA PHE A 246 -14.99 -6.06 14.89
C PHE A 246 -13.72 -5.61 15.61
N ILE A 247 -13.33 -6.29 16.69
CA ILE A 247 -12.12 -6.01 17.46
C ILE A 247 -10.90 -6.09 16.56
N PHE A 248 -10.74 -7.15 15.76
CA PHE A 248 -9.65 -7.27 14.80
C PHE A 248 -9.75 -6.25 13.68
N GLY A 249 -10.95 -5.91 13.22
CA GLY A 249 -11.16 -4.81 12.27
C GLY A 249 -10.65 -3.46 12.78
N VAL A 250 -11.00 -3.13 14.03
CA VAL A 250 -10.52 -1.92 14.70
C VAL A 250 -9.02 -2.03 14.99
N PHE A 251 -8.52 -3.15 15.48
CA PHE A 251 -7.10 -3.38 15.76
C PHE A 251 -6.23 -3.30 14.49
N CYS A 252 -6.77 -3.69 13.33
CA CYS A 252 -6.12 -3.43 12.05
C CYS A 252 -6.06 -1.94 11.72
N ALA A 253 -7.11 -1.20 12.06
CA ALA A 253 -7.21 0.23 11.80
C ALA A 253 -6.41 1.09 12.79
N VAL A 254 -6.15 0.58 14.00
CA VAL A 254 -5.36 1.23 15.05
C VAL A 254 -3.93 0.67 14.98
N ALA A 255 -2.99 1.48 14.48
CA ALA A 255 -1.57 1.10 14.43
C ALA A 255 -1.04 0.78 15.85
N PRO A 256 -0.04 -0.11 16.00
CA PRO A 256 0.63 -0.29 17.27
C PRO A 256 1.48 0.96 17.54
N THR A 257 1.22 1.65 18.65
CA THR A 257 2.16 2.60 19.23
C THR A 257 3.40 1.83 19.68
N ALA A 258 4.56 2.33 19.28
CA ALA A 258 5.85 1.72 19.46
C ALA A 258 6.15 1.37 20.92
N GLU A 259 6.27 0.08 21.21
CA GLU A 259 7.22 -0.45 22.19
C GLU A 259 7.74 -1.81 21.67
N ALA A 260 9.06 -1.99 21.77
CA ALA A 260 9.85 -3.16 21.37
C ALA A 260 10.21 -3.30 19.87
N GLY A 261 11.23 -2.55 19.45
CA GLY A 261 12.44 -3.11 18.82
C GLY A 261 12.35 -3.64 17.37
N GLU A 262 12.97 -2.88 16.47
CA GLU A 262 13.61 -3.30 15.21
C GLU A 262 12.79 -3.75 13.97
N ILE A 263 13.03 -2.99 12.89
CA ILE A 263 13.13 -3.34 11.45
C ILE A 263 11.82 -3.48 10.62
N VAL A 264 11.62 -2.45 9.80
CA VAL A 264 11.20 -2.45 8.37
C VAL A 264 9.91 -3.19 8.00
N GLY A 265 8.81 -2.43 7.84
CA GLY A 265 7.56 -2.87 7.20
C GLY A 265 6.50 -1.75 7.17
N PRO A 266 5.56 -1.73 6.21
CA PRO A 266 4.94 -0.51 5.68
C PRO A 266 3.97 0.16 6.66
N THR A 267 4.24 1.43 6.93
CA THR A 267 3.53 2.36 7.82
C THR A 267 2.03 2.47 7.47
N PRO A 268 1.10 2.17 8.40
CA PRO A 268 -0.32 2.53 8.25
C PRO A 268 -0.50 4.03 8.44
N ARG A 269 -1.48 4.56 7.72
CA ARG A 269 -1.74 5.99 7.54
C ARG A 269 -1.91 6.72 8.87
N LEU A 270 -0.90 7.49 9.32
CA LEU A 270 -1.07 8.46 10.39
C LEU A 270 -2.20 9.43 9.98
N GLN A 271 -3.35 9.38 10.67
CA GLN A 271 -4.27 10.52 10.68
C GLN A 271 -3.76 11.51 11.73
N PRO A 272 -3.58 12.79 11.39
CA PRO A 272 -3.07 13.79 12.32
C PRO A 272 -4.04 14.03 13.48
N SER A 273 -3.49 14.10 14.70
CA SER A 273 -4.19 14.66 15.85
C SER A 273 -4.37 16.17 15.63
N PRO A 274 -5.59 16.71 15.69
CA PRO A 274 -5.80 18.15 15.57
C PRO A 274 -5.40 18.95 16.84
N LEU A 275 -4.80 18.32 17.86
CA LEU A 275 -4.60 18.93 19.18
C LEU A 275 -3.25 18.61 19.88
N GLY A 276 -2.13 18.41 19.17
CA GLY A 276 -0.85 18.30 19.92
C GLY A 276 0.46 18.01 19.21
N SER A 277 0.55 18.09 17.88
CA SER A 277 1.82 17.97 17.16
C SER A 277 2.12 19.25 16.39
N SER A 278 3.40 19.59 16.24
CA SER A 278 3.85 20.75 15.48
C SER A 278 3.37 20.71 14.01
N ALA A 279 3.45 21.83 13.29
CA ALA A 279 2.98 21.91 11.91
C ALA A 279 3.80 20.99 10.99
N ILE A 280 5.11 20.89 11.22
CA ILE A 280 6.01 19.97 10.53
C ILE A 280 5.63 18.53 10.83
N ALA A 281 5.44 18.16 12.09
CA ALA A 281 5.02 16.80 12.48
C ALA A 281 3.66 16.41 11.86
N THR A 282 2.74 17.38 11.73
CA THR A 282 1.45 17.19 11.07
C THR A 282 1.62 16.89 9.57
N MET A 283 2.54 17.60 8.89
CA MET A 283 2.82 17.37 7.47
C MET A 283 3.63 16.09 7.23
N ALA A 284 4.60 15.79 8.09
CA ALA A 284 5.36 14.54 8.07
C ALA A 284 4.44 13.34 8.30
N SER A 285 3.50 13.46 9.24
CA SER A 285 2.43 12.49 9.48
C SER A 285 1.58 12.27 8.23
N LEU A 286 1.06 13.35 7.61
CA LEU A 286 0.30 13.28 6.36
C LEU A 286 1.11 12.61 5.23
N TRP A 287 2.39 12.93 5.12
CA TRP A 287 3.30 12.36 4.13
C TRP A 287 3.56 10.86 4.35
N ARG A 288 4.01 10.49 5.56
CA ARG A 288 4.26 9.10 5.97
C ARG A 288 2.99 8.25 5.87
N SER A 289 1.83 8.87 6.01
CA SER A 289 0.55 8.19 5.86
C SER A 289 0.25 7.75 4.42
N SER A 290 0.86 8.40 3.43
CA SER A 290 0.50 8.24 2.03
C SER A 290 1.75 7.92 1.23
N PRO A 291 2.21 6.65 1.20
CA PRO A 291 3.40 6.26 0.47
C PRO A 291 3.27 6.71 -0.98
N LEU A 292 4.25 7.47 -1.47
CA LEU A 292 4.27 8.00 -2.83
C LEU A 292 4.04 6.89 -3.85
N LEU A 293 2.97 7.01 -4.63
CA LEU A 293 2.86 6.27 -5.89
C LEU A 293 3.78 6.95 -6.91
N ASN A 294 5.08 6.67 -6.84
CA ASN A 294 6.08 7.19 -7.76
C ASN A 294 6.09 6.40 -9.07
N GLY A 295 5.97 7.11 -10.19
CA GLY A 295 6.16 6.61 -11.55
C GLY A 295 4.97 6.93 -12.46
N PRO A 296 5.07 6.69 -13.78
CA PRO A 296 3.84 6.43 -14.52
C PRO A 296 3.12 5.31 -13.76
N GLY A 297 1.80 5.22 -13.79
CA GLY A 297 1.15 4.06 -13.18
C GLY A 297 1.78 2.75 -13.66
N VAL A 298 1.50 1.64 -12.98
CA VAL A 298 1.73 0.30 -13.57
C VAL A 298 1.38 0.44 -15.05
N PRO A 299 2.32 0.18 -15.99
CA PRO A 299 1.95 0.16 -17.39
C PRO A 299 0.77 -0.79 -17.39
N ILE A 300 -0.41 -0.23 -17.64
CA ILE A 300 -1.55 -1.06 -17.90
C ILE A 300 -1.07 -1.64 -19.23
N PHE A 301 -0.53 -2.86 -19.21
CA PHE A 301 -0.77 -3.75 -20.32
C PHE A 301 -2.26 -3.67 -20.43
N ASP A 302 -2.72 -2.83 -21.35
CA ASP A 302 -4.12 -2.50 -21.45
C ASP A 302 -4.84 -3.85 -21.35
N ASP A 303 -5.84 -3.96 -20.48
CA ASP A 303 -6.84 -5.00 -20.67
C ASP A 303 -7.51 -4.86 -22.06
N ALA A 304 -7.14 -3.84 -22.86
CA ALA A 304 -7.23 -3.88 -24.31
C ALA A 304 -6.38 -5.05 -24.82
N LEU A 305 -7.08 -6.16 -24.95
CA LEU A 305 -6.80 -7.23 -25.89
C LEU A 305 -6.06 -6.66 -27.11
N ASP A 306 -4.80 -7.03 -27.31
CA ASP A 306 -4.04 -6.62 -28.48
C ASP A 306 -4.66 -7.33 -29.69
N LEU A 307 -5.58 -6.63 -30.36
CA LEU A 307 -6.25 -7.14 -31.55
C LEU A 307 -5.24 -7.56 -32.63
N ALA A 308 -4.05 -6.94 -32.66
CA ALA A 308 -3.01 -7.29 -33.62
C ALA A 308 -2.36 -8.66 -33.35
N ALA A 309 -2.55 -9.23 -32.16
CA ALA A 309 -2.08 -10.57 -31.80
C ALA A 309 -3.11 -11.69 -32.09
N ILE A 310 -4.32 -11.35 -32.56
CA ILE A 310 -5.38 -12.32 -32.87
C ILE A 310 -5.35 -12.63 -34.37
N GLU A 311 -4.95 -13.85 -34.70
CA GLU A 311 -4.81 -14.29 -36.09
C GLU A 311 -6.15 -14.72 -36.72
N ASP A 312 -7.10 -15.20 -35.93
CA ASP A 312 -8.42 -15.63 -36.42
C ASP A 312 -9.37 -14.44 -36.64
N ALA A 313 -9.97 -14.37 -37.83
CA ALA A 313 -10.81 -13.24 -38.23
C ALA A 313 -12.14 -13.16 -37.45
N LEU A 314 -12.70 -14.31 -37.04
CA LEU A 314 -13.97 -14.37 -36.31
C LEU A 314 -13.75 -13.98 -34.84
N GLU A 315 -12.65 -14.45 -34.25
CA GLU A 315 -12.20 -14.10 -32.92
C GLU A 315 -11.81 -12.62 -32.84
N HIS A 316 -11.13 -12.10 -33.86
CA HIS A 316 -10.82 -10.67 -33.98
C HIS A 316 -12.10 -9.81 -34.04
N TRP A 317 -13.11 -10.21 -34.83
CA TRP A 317 -14.41 -9.51 -34.87
C TRP A 317 -15.10 -9.54 -33.49
N SER A 318 -15.15 -10.71 -32.85
CA SER A 318 -15.78 -10.86 -31.54
C SER A 318 -15.10 -9.99 -30.48
N ALA A 319 -13.76 -10.00 -30.48
CA ALA A 319 -12.92 -9.19 -29.61
C ALA A 319 -13.08 -7.69 -29.86
N SER A 320 -13.16 -7.24 -31.11
CA SER A 320 -13.28 -5.82 -31.45
C SER A 320 -14.58 -5.19 -30.94
N ARG A 321 -15.62 -6.00 -30.71
CA ARG A 321 -16.89 -5.54 -30.09
C ARG A 321 -16.77 -5.28 -28.60
N ALA A 322 -15.81 -5.90 -27.93
CA ALA A 322 -15.57 -5.76 -26.49
C ALA A 322 -14.53 -4.68 -26.17
N THR A 323 -13.75 -4.23 -27.16
CA THR A 323 -12.72 -3.19 -26.98
C THR A 323 -13.34 -1.79 -26.96
N LEU A 324 -13.04 -1.01 -25.93
CA LEU A 324 -13.49 0.38 -25.80
C LEU A 324 -12.53 1.32 -26.53
N HIS A 325 -13.07 2.25 -27.32
CA HIS A 325 -12.26 3.27 -27.99
C HIS A 325 -11.57 4.18 -26.94
N PRO A 326 -10.27 4.55 -27.09
CA PRO A 326 -9.56 5.39 -26.12
C PRO A 326 -10.24 6.73 -25.84
N GLY A 327 -10.90 7.33 -26.86
CA GLY A 327 -11.67 8.57 -26.71
C GLY A 327 -13.04 8.42 -26.05
N GLN A 328 -13.51 7.19 -25.82
CA GLN A 328 -14.74 6.89 -25.05
C GLN A 328 -14.40 6.52 -23.59
N SER A 329 -13.11 6.33 -23.28
CA SER A 329 -12.67 6.11 -21.91
C SER A 329 -12.54 7.45 -21.18
N PRO A 330 -12.99 7.56 -19.92
CA PRO A 330 -12.78 8.75 -19.13
C PRO A 330 -11.27 9.04 -18.97
N PRO A 331 -10.85 10.32 -18.88
CA PRO A 331 -9.45 10.67 -18.68
C PRO A 331 -8.96 10.05 -17.37
N ARG A 332 -7.89 9.25 -17.46
CA ARG A 332 -7.28 8.61 -16.30
C ARG A 332 -6.22 9.55 -15.73
N LEU A 333 -6.34 9.86 -14.44
CA LEU A 333 -5.34 10.61 -13.71
C LEU A 333 -4.16 9.70 -13.37
N GLU A 334 -2.97 10.27 -13.33
CA GLU A 334 -1.76 9.58 -12.87
C GLU A 334 -1.95 9.15 -11.40
N PRO A 335 -1.47 7.96 -10.96
CA PRO A 335 -1.75 7.44 -9.62
C PRO A 335 -1.38 8.36 -8.46
N GLY A 336 -0.28 9.11 -8.56
CA GLY A 336 0.07 10.18 -7.64
C GLY A 336 -1.01 11.27 -7.58
N LEU A 337 -1.53 11.72 -8.72
CA LEU A 337 -2.68 12.64 -8.75
C LEU A 337 -3.95 12.02 -8.15
N VAL A 338 -4.27 10.76 -8.45
CA VAL A 338 -5.42 10.05 -7.85
C VAL A 338 -5.27 9.97 -6.34
N GLN A 339 -4.05 9.77 -5.84
CA GLN A 339 -3.73 9.70 -4.43
C GLN A 339 -3.83 11.06 -3.74
N TRP A 340 -3.27 12.11 -4.36
CA TRP A 340 -3.10 13.41 -3.71
C TRP A 340 -4.23 14.40 -3.95
N LEU A 341 -5.02 14.28 -5.01
CA LEU A 341 -6.14 15.19 -5.27
C LEU A 341 -7.21 15.18 -4.15
N PRO A 342 -7.63 14.02 -3.60
CA PRO A 342 -8.56 13.99 -2.48
C PRO A 342 -7.99 14.64 -1.21
N LEU A 343 -6.72 14.37 -0.91
CA LEU A 343 -6.00 14.97 0.22
C LEU A 343 -5.89 16.49 0.03
N TRP A 344 -5.46 16.94 -1.14
CA TRP A 344 -5.38 18.35 -1.47
C TRP A 344 -6.73 19.05 -1.33
N LYS A 345 -7.82 18.44 -1.83
CA LYS A 345 -9.18 18.99 -1.72
C LYS A 345 -9.62 19.12 -0.26
N HIS A 346 -9.31 18.13 0.58
CA HIS A 346 -9.62 18.14 2.01
C HIS A 346 -8.85 19.24 2.77
N TRP A 347 -7.55 19.36 2.51
CA TRP A 347 -6.68 20.31 3.20
C TRP A 347 -6.72 21.72 2.62
N ARG A 348 -7.25 21.91 1.40
CA ARG A 348 -7.26 23.19 0.66
C ARG A 348 -7.67 24.40 1.51
N PRO A 349 -8.74 24.35 2.33
CA PRO A 349 -9.14 25.50 3.16
C PRO A 349 -8.08 25.89 4.21
N HIS A 350 -7.24 24.94 4.63
CA HIS A 350 -6.25 25.09 5.69
C HIS A 350 -4.82 25.25 5.17
N LEU A 351 -4.56 25.01 3.88
CA LEU A 351 -3.21 24.98 3.30
C LEU A 351 -2.43 26.29 3.52
N GLN A 352 -3.10 27.44 3.45
CA GLN A 352 -2.42 28.72 3.65
C GLN A 352 -1.91 28.87 5.09
N HIS A 353 -2.74 28.50 6.07
CA HIS A 353 -2.38 28.54 7.48
C HIS A 353 -1.29 27.51 7.80
N LEU A 354 -1.42 26.29 7.27
CA LEU A 354 -0.40 25.24 7.44
C LEU A 354 0.94 25.62 6.82
N ARG A 355 0.95 26.23 5.64
CA ARG A 355 2.19 26.73 5.03
C ARG A 355 2.84 27.80 5.89
N ALA A 356 2.06 28.75 6.41
CA ALA A 356 2.58 29.78 7.30
C ALA A 356 3.15 29.19 8.60
N ALA A 357 2.44 28.22 9.20
CA ALA A 357 2.89 27.54 10.41
C ALA A 357 4.17 26.72 10.18
N VAL A 358 4.27 25.97 9.07
CA VAL A 358 5.49 25.24 8.70
C VAL A 358 6.67 26.19 8.47
N VAL A 359 6.45 27.29 7.75
CA VAL A 359 7.51 28.29 7.53
C VAL A 359 7.98 28.88 8.86
N SER A 360 7.05 29.26 9.74
CA SER A 360 7.38 29.80 11.06
C SER A 360 8.18 28.79 11.88
N GLU A 361 7.80 27.52 11.86
CA GLU A 361 8.47 26.46 12.61
C GLU A 361 9.88 26.18 12.06
N VAL A 362 10.06 26.13 10.74
CA VAL A 362 11.38 25.98 10.11
C VAL A 362 12.27 27.19 10.42
N THR A 363 11.73 28.41 10.40
CA THR A 363 12.48 29.61 10.80
C THR A 363 12.95 29.50 12.24
N GLN A 364 12.06 29.11 13.16
CA GLN A 364 12.42 28.91 14.56
C GLN A 364 13.51 27.84 14.71
N MET A 365 13.41 26.72 14.00
CA MET A 365 14.43 25.66 14.02
C MET A 365 15.81 26.15 13.56
N VAL A 366 15.86 27.07 12.59
CA VAL A 366 17.10 27.69 12.10
C VAL A 366 17.67 28.66 13.13
N GLU A 367 16.82 29.49 13.74
CA GLU A 367 17.22 30.46 14.76
C GLU A 367 17.74 29.76 16.02
N ASP A 368 17.02 28.75 16.52
CA ASP A 368 17.36 28.00 17.73
C ASP A 368 18.69 27.24 17.63
N ARG A 369 19.15 26.95 16.40
CA ARG A 369 20.34 26.13 16.11
C ARG A 369 21.33 26.83 15.21
N GLN A 370 21.32 28.15 15.22
CA GLN A 370 22.23 28.93 14.39
C GLN A 370 23.71 28.60 14.71
N ASP A 371 24.05 28.39 15.98
CA ASP A 371 25.40 27.98 16.42
C ASP A 371 25.83 26.63 15.82
N GLU A 372 24.96 25.60 15.88
CA GLU A 372 25.22 24.27 15.30
C GLU A 372 25.46 24.35 13.79
N ILE A 373 24.72 25.22 13.11
CA ILE A 373 24.81 25.42 11.67
C ILE A 373 26.12 26.13 11.30
N GLU A 374 26.58 27.08 12.10
CA GLU A 374 27.85 27.77 11.92
C GLU A 374 29.02 26.80 12.13
N ASP A 375 29.01 26.06 13.24
CA ASP A 375 30.00 25.01 13.54
C ASP A 375 30.07 23.95 12.42
N TRP A 376 28.91 23.50 11.93
CA TRP A 376 28.84 22.57 10.81
C TRP A 376 29.47 23.16 9.55
N PHE A 377 29.16 24.42 9.21
CA PHE A 377 29.67 25.06 7.99
C PHE A 377 31.20 25.26 8.05
N GLU A 378 31.73 25.67 9.20
CA GLU A 378 33.17 25.81 9.44
C GLU A 378 33.91 24.48 9.35
N GLY A 379 33.25 23.38 9.72
CA GLY A 379 33.79 22.01 9.60
C GLY A 379 33.78 21.40 8.20
N LEU A 380 33.20 22.07 7.19
CA LEU A 380 33.15 21.57 5.81
C LEU A 380 34.50 21.67 5.10
N ASP A 381 34.71 20.81 4.10
CA ASP A 381 35.87 20.93 3.22
C ASP A 381 35.87 22.28 2.46
N PRO A 382 37.05 22.89 2.22
CA PRO A 382 37.13 24.23 1.61
C PRO A 382 36.39 24.36 0.27
N HIS A 383 36.37 23.33 -0.58
CA HIS A 383 35.64 23.35 -1.86
C HIS A 383 34.12 23.36 -1.67
N VAL A 384 33.61 22.73 -0.60
CA VAL A 384 32.18 22.72 -0.25
C VAL A 384 31.78 24.06 0.36
N GLN A 385 32.60 24.63 1.25
CA GLN A 385 32.41 25.96 1.80
C GLN A 385 32.31 27.03 0.70
N LEU A 386 33.17 26.96 -0.31
CA LEU A 386 33.12 27.85 -1.47
C LEU A 386 31.82 27.69 -2.28
N ALA A 387 31.35 26.46 -2.45
CA ALA A 387 30.11 26.18 -3.18
C ALA A 387 28.85 26.69 -2.46
N TYR A 388 28.85 26.67 -1.12
CA TYR A 388 27.72 27.09 -0.29
C TYR A 388 27.81 28.53 0.24
N GLY A 389 29.01 29.12 0.27
CA GLY A 389 29.31 30.47 0.80
C GLY A 389 29.36 31.59 -0.25
N GLY A 390 28.88 31.35 -1.46
CA GLY A 390 29.02 32.29 -2.58
C GLY A 390 28.37 33.67 -2.34
N LYS A 391 29.14 34.75 -2.55
CA LYS A 391 28.81 36.19 -2.37
C LYS A 391 27.53 36.72 -3.07
N SER A 392 26.82 35.89 -3.82
CA SER A 392 25.64 36.27 -4.64
C SER A 392 24.33 35.66 -4.15
N ARG A 393 24.32 34.90 -3.06
CA ARG A 393 23.13 34.17 -2.61
C ARG A 393 22.75 34.59 -1.20
N ASP A 394 21.59 35.24 -1.06
CA ASP A 394 20.92 35.57 0.21
C ASP A 394 20.49 34.33 1.03
N CYS A 395 21.01 33.14 0.70
CA CYS A 395 20.60 31.89 1.28
C CYS A 395 21.84 30.98 1.42
N THR A 396 22.36 30.89 2.63
CA THR A 396 23.34 29.87 3.04
C THR A 396 22.63 28.52 3.19
N MET A 397 23.29 27.45 2.76
CA MET A 397 22.75 26.10 2.91
C MET A 397 22.66 25.74 4.40
N LYS A 398 21.51 25.23 4.85
CA LYS A 398 21.24 24.84 6.25
C LYS A 398 21.08 23.31 6.34
N LEU A 399 22.14 22.57 6.03
CA LEU A 399 22.07 21.11 5.89
C LEU A 399 21.61 20.37 7.17
N PRO A 400 22.00 20.76 8.40
CA PRO A 400 21.51 20.10 9.62
C PRO A 400 19.97 20.08 9.71
N ILE A 401 19.34 21.22 9.41
CA ILE A 401 17.87 21.34 9.37
C ILE A 401 17.27 20.49 8.24
N ILE A 402 17.89 20.50 7.06
CA ILE A 402 17.42 19.69 5.92
C ILE A 402 17.52 18.20 6.22
N LYS A 403 18.58 17.76 6.89
CA LYS A 403 18.78 16.37 7.29
C LYS A 403 17.69 15.92 8.24
N GLU A 404 17.41 16.70 9.29
CA GLU A 404 16.33 16.38 10.22
C GLU A 404 14.97 16.35 9.52
N LEU A 405 14.66 17.34 8.67
CA LEU A 405 13.42 17.33 7.91
C LEU A 405 13.34 16.11 6.96
N ALA A 406 14.44 15.73 6.32
CA ALA A 406 14.48 14.55 5.47
C ALA A 406 14.16 13.27 6.27
N GLU A 407 14.79 13.09 7.43
CA GLU A 407 14.52 11.99 8.35
C GLU A 407 13.05 12.02 8.84
N GLU A 408 12.54 13.20 9.19
CA GLU A 408 11.16 13.37 9.65
C GLU A 408 10.14 13.08 8.55
N PHE A 409 10.47 13.31 7.29
CA PHE A 409 9.64 12.88 6.16
C PHE A 409 9.95 11.45 5.68
N GLY A 410 10.77 10.70 6.41
CA GLY A 410 11.09 9.30 6.11
C GLY A 410 11.86 9.12 4.80
N TRP A 411 12.65 10.14 4.42
CA TRP A 411 13.62 10.04 3.33
C TRP A 411 14.62 8.93 3.64
N ARG A 412 14.93 8.09 2.66
CA ARG A 412 15.74 6.87 2.87
C ARG A 412 17.13 6.91 2.24
N ASP A 413 17.43 7.96 1.49
CA ASP A 413 18.70 8.13 0.80
C ASP A 413 19.57 9.09 1.60
N MET A 414 20.15 8.54 2.67
CA MET A 414 21.07 9.23 3.57
C MET A 414 22.43 9.48 2.91
N GLU A 415 22.79 8.66 1.93
CA GLU A 415 24.02 8.81 1.13
C GLU A 415 24.02 10.11 0.31
N LEU A 416 22.86 10.57 -0.19
CA LEU A 416 22.74 11.90 -0.80
C LEU A 416 23.04 13.04 0.18
N LEU A 417 22.61 12.90 1.43
CA LEU A 417 22.85 13.91 2.46
C LEU A 417 24.34 13.95 2.86
N GLU A 418 25.02 12.80 2.82
CA GLU A 418 26.48 12.72 2.95
C GLU A 418 27.20 13.38 1.76
N GLU A 419 26.73 13.17 0.53
CA GLU A 419 27.28 13.87 -0.65
C GLU A 419 27.08 15.39 -0.57
N MET A 420 26.00 15.86 0.06
CA MET A 420 25.82 17.30 0.32
C MET A 420 26.81 17.84 1.36
N GLN A 421 27.36 16.99 2.24
CA GLN A 421 28.35 17.36 3.24
C GLN A 421 29.78 17.34 2.69
N HIS A 422 30.13 16.36 1.85
CA HIS A 422 31.50 16.18 1.34
C HIS A 422 31.70 16.62 -0.13
N GLY A 423 30.60 16.92 -0.82
CA GLY A 423 30.58 17.23 -2.25
C GLY A 423 30.21 16.02 -3.10
N PHE A 424 29.66 16.31 -4.29
CA PHE A 424 29.20 15.29 -5.22
C PHE A 424 30.35 14.68 -6.03
N PRO A 425 30.48 13.35 -6.10
CA PRO A 425 31.44 12.71 -7.00
C PRO A 425 31.03 12.95 -8.45
N LYS A 426 31.83 13.72 -9.19
CA LYS A 426 31.59 14.01 -10.62
C LYS A 426 31.87 12.81 -11.54
N LEU A 427 32.65 11.85 -11.05
CA LEU A 427 33.08 10.65 -11.76
C LEU A 427 32.85 9.43 -10.87
N GLY A 428 32.56 8.28 -11.49
CA GLY A 428 32.23 7.03 -10.79
C GLY A 428 30.82 6.55 -11.08
N VAL A 429 30.37 5.57 -10.30
CA VAL A 429 29.02 5.01 -10.41
C VAL A 429 28.01 6.06 -9.94
N ILE A 430 27.15 6.53 -10.84
CA ILE A 430 26.02 7.39 -10.47
C ILE A 430 25.02 6.52 -9.70
N ARG A 431 24.76 6.89 -8.46
CA ARG A 431 23.81 6.19 -7.61
C ARG A 431 22.40 6.29 -8.20
N PRO A 432 21.60 5.20 -8.16
CA PRO A 432 20.22 5.25 -8.63
C PRO A 432 19.40 6.14 -7.68
N GLY A 433 18.81 7.22 -8.21
CA GLY A 433 17.94 8.08 -7.42
C GLY A 433 16.68 7.35 -6.93
N LEU A 434 16.22 7.68 -5.72
CA LEU A 434 14.97 7.14 -5.15
C LEU A 434 13.77 7.34 -6.09
N GLY A 435 13.05 6.24 -6.39
CA GLY A 435 11.79 6.27 -7.15
C GLY A 435 11.93 6.38 -8.67
N TRP A 436 13.15 6.42 -9.20
CA TRP A 436 13.38 6.34 -10.65
C TRP A 436 13.30 4.88 -11.10
N ARG A 437 12.50 4.58 -12.15
CA ARG A 437 12.45 3.23 -12.71
C ARG A 437 13.80 2.89 -13.32
N LEU A 438 14.30 1.68 -13.13
CA LEU A 438 15.42 1.17 -13.91
C LEU A 438 15.03 1.14 -15.39
N ARG A 439 15.95 1.53 -16.28
CA ARG A 439 15.71 1.34 -17.71
C ARG A 439 15.81 -0.14 -18.02
N ASP A 440 14.83 -0.62 -18.77
CA ASP A 440 14.68 -1.98 -19.27
C ASP A 440 15.18 -2.14 -20.72
N ASP A 441 15.65 -1.04 -21.34
CA ASP A 441 16.34 -1.14 -22.62
C ASP A 441 17.71 -1.79 -22.42
N LYS A 442 18.04 -2.77 -23.28
CA LYS A 442 19.33 -3.51 -23.29
C LYS A 442 20.58 -2.63 -23.36
N ARG A 443 20.41 -1.32 -23.49
CA ARG A 443 21.44 -0.29 -23.61
C ARG A 443 22.42 -0.26 -22.42
N TYR A 444 22.00 -0.76 -21.25
CA TYR A 444 22.83 -0.83 -20.03
C TYR A 444 23.13 -2.27 -19.58
N ALA A 445 22.66 -3.28 -20.33
CA ALA A 445 22.85 -4.69 -19.97
C ALA A 445 24.29 -5.17 -20.18
N GLU A 446 25.05 -4.47 -21.03
CA GLU A 446 26.43 -4.79 -21.39
C GLU A 446 27.30 -3.52 -21.29
N PRO A 447 27.64 -3.06 -20.07
CA PRO A 447 28.51 -1.90 -19.90
C PRO A 447 29.90 -2.18 -20.48
N THR A 448 30.48 -1.19 -21.16
CA THR A 448 31.88 -1.27 -21.63
C THR A 448 32.81 -1.22 -20.43
N ASP A 449 33.79 -2.11 -20.40
CA ASP A 449 34.81 -2.17 -19.34
C ASP A 449 35.60 -0.85 -19.22
N ILE A 450 35.94 -0.48 -17.98
CA ILE A 450 36.59 0.80 -17.67
C ILE A 450 37.99 0.90 -18.28
N GLU A 451 38.75 -0.20 -18.36
CA GLU A 451 40.09 -0.21 -18.96
C GLU A 451 40.01 0.02 -20.47
N GLU A 452 39.02 -0.61 -21.11
CA GLU A 452 38.74 -0.39 -22.53
C GLU A 452 38.32 1.06 -22.80
N VAL A 453 37.53 1.68 -21.92
CA VAL A 453 37.19 3.10 -22.01
C VAL A 453 38.42 3.99 -21.90
N PHE A 454 39.33 3.73 -20.93
CA PHE A 454 40.57 4.49 -20.80
C PHE A 454 41.43 4.37 -22.06
N ARG A 455 41.58 3.17 -22.61
CA ARG A 455 42.33 2.92 -23.84
C ARG A 455 41.75 3.64 -25.05
N GLN A 456 40.42 3.64 -25.20
CA GLN A 456 39.75 4.37 -26.28
C GLN A 456 39.87 5.89 -26.11
N ASN A 457 39.76 6.37 -24.87
CA ASN A 457 39.92 7.77 -24.53
C ASN A 457 41.34 8.27 -24.87
N GLU A 458 42.38 7.53 -24.50
CA GLU A 458 43.77 7.88 -24.82
C GLU A 458 43.97 7.99 -26.34
N LYS A 459 43.50 7.01 -27.09
CA LYS A 459 43.56 7.03 -28.57
C LYS A 459 42.82 8.23 -29.15
N PHE A 460 41.64 8.55 -28.63
CA PHE A 460 40.86 9.69 -29.09
C PHE A 460 41.58 11.02 -28.83
N VAL A 461 42.14 11.20 -27.65
CA VAL A 461 42.91 12.40 -27.27
C VAL A 461 44.09 12.60 -28.19
N GLN A 462 44.91 11.55 -28.37
CA GLN A 462 46.07 11.61 -29.25
C GLN A 462 45.67 11.96 -30.70
N GLN A 463 44.60 11.36 -31.23
CA GLN A 463 44.09 11.68 -32.56
C GLN A 463 43.59 13.12 -32.69
N LYS A 464 43.03 13.70 -31.63
CA LYS A 464 42.53 15.07 -31.68
C LYS A 464 43.62 16.11 -31.49
N LEU A 465 44.54 15.89 -30.55
CA LEU A 465 45.68 16.78 -30.33
C LEU A 465 46.62 16.81 -31.55
N SER A 466 46.77 15.68 -32.24
CA SER A 466 47.55 15.61 -33.49
C SER A 466 46.89 16.36 -34.66
N ARG A 467 45.55 16.38 -34.74
CA ARG A 467 44.83 17.13 -35.81
C ARG A 467 44.99 18.64 -35.73
N GLY A 468 45.34 19.20 -34.57
CA GLY A 468 45.62 20.63 -34.41
C GLY A 468 44.46 21.59 -34.71
N LYS A 469 43.24 21.08 -34.90
CA LYS A 469 42.07 21.90 -35.23
C LYS A 469 41.41 22.40 -33.95
N VAL A 470 41.50 23.70 -33.71
CA VAL A 470 40.83 24.40 -32.60
C VAL A 470 39.32 24.40 -32.85
N ASP A 471 38.54 24.17 -31.80
CA ASP A 471 37.10 24.12 -31.89
C ASP A 471 36.50 25.53 -32.03
N PRO A 472 35.53 25.80 -32.93
CA PRO A 472 34.95 27.14 -33.07
C PRO A 472 34.30 27.70 -31.80
N CYS A 473 33.88 26.86 -30.85
CA CYS A 473 33.24 27.26 -29.60
C CYS A 473 34.19 27.19 -28.39
N TRP A 474 35.50 27.08 -28.61
CA TRP A 474 36.48 26.91 -27.53
C TRP A 474 36.45 28.04 -26.49
N GLN A 475 36.20 29.29 -26.92
CA GLN A 475 36.16 30.46 -26.05
C GLN A 475 34.98 30.39 -25.08
N ILE A 476 33.79 30.05 -25.57
CA ILE A 476 32.59 29.87 -24.73
C ILE A 476 32.85 28.80 -23.66
N MET A 477 33.45 27.68 -24.06
CA MET A 477 33.79 26.61 -23.12
C MET A 477 34.85 27.04 -22.10
N ALA A 478 35.86 27.82 -22.52
CA ALA A 478 36.86 28.37 -21.62
C ALA A 478 36.24 29.34 -20.59
N ASP A 479 35.30 30.18 -21.02
CA ASP A 479 34.57 31.10 -20.13
C ASP A 479 33.66 30.34 -19.15
N GLU A 480 32.98 29.28 -19.60
CA GLU A 480 32.19 28.39 -18.73
C GLU A 480 33.07 27.70 -17.67
N ILE A 481 34.24 27.19 -18.07
CA ILE A 481 35.20 26.58 -17.14
C ILE A 481 35.72 27.62 -16.14
N ALA A 482 36.09 28.81 -16.60
CA ALA A 482 36.53 29.87 -15.71
C ALA A 482 35.43 30.27 -14.72
N ALA A 483 34.17 30.33 -15.16
CA ALA A 483 33.04 30.58 -14.27
C ALA A 483 32.83 29.45 -13.25
N ASP A 484 32.98 28.19 -13.64
CA ASP A 484 32.85 27.07 -12.69
C ASP A 484 34.02 27.02 -11.68
N VAL A 485 35.24 27.42 -12.09
CA VAL A 485 36.39 27.55 -11.18
C VAL A 485 36.17 28.68 -10.16
N SER A 486 35.67 29.85 -10.59
CA SER A 486 35.39 30.95 -9.64
C SER A 486 34.28 30.61 -8.64
N LEU A 487 33.37 29.70 -9.02
CA LEU A 487 32.32 29.18 -8.16
C LEU A 487 32.77 27.99 -7.29
N GLY A 488 34.05 27.61 -7.32
CA GLY A 488 34.59 26.48 -6.55
C GLY A 488 34.10 25.11 -7.01
N ARG A 489 33.40 25.03 -8.16
CA ARG A 489 32.92 23.75 -8.71
C ARG A 489 34.04 22.98 -9.38
N MET A 490 35.12 23.64 -9.78
CA MET A 490 36.28 23.05 -10.42
C MET A 490 37.55 23.63 -9.81
N GLU A 491 38.59 22.82 -9.64
CA GLU A 491 39.84 23.26 -9.00
C GLU A 491 40.66 24.16 -9.91
N GLY A 492 40.71 23.88 -11.21
CA GLY A 492 41.38 24.77 -12.14
C GLY A 492 41.60 24.15 -13.51
N PRO A 493 42.18 24.90 -14.45
CA PRO A 493 42.87 24.32 -15.58
C PRO A 493 44.17 23.66 -15.10
N PHE A 494 44.36 22.38 -15.42
CA PHE A 494 45.54 21.60 -15.04
C PHE A 494 46.62 21.60 -16.12
N ALA A 495 47.86 21.35 -15.70
CA ALA A 495 48.97 21.05 -16.62
C ALA A 495 48.69 19.76 -17.42
N ALA A 496 49.05 19.76 -18.71
CA ALA A 496 48.92 18.59 -19.57
C ALA A 496 49.79 17.42 -19.06
N PRO A 497 49.32 16.16 -19.17
CA PRO A 497 50.16 14.98 -18.98
C PRO A 497 51.35 14.95 -19.95
N GLU A 498 52.48 14.37 -19.52
CA GLU A 498 53.71 14.32 -20.31
C GLU A 498 53.57 13.57 -21.65
N HIS A 499 52.68 12.57 -21.71
CA HIS A 499 52.43 11.79 -22.93
C HIS A 499 51.58 12.56 -23.97
N TRP A 500 51.11 13.78 -23.67
CA TRP A 500 50.38 14.61 -24.62
C TRP A 500 51.36 15.38 -25.51
N CYS A 501 51.10 15.36 -26.83
CA CYS A 501 51.94 16.07 -27.79
C CYS A 501 51.74 17.61 -27.80
N ARG A 502 50.93 18.16 -26.88
CA ARG A 502 50.57 19.59 -26.79
C ARG A 502 50.53 20.02 -25.32
N ARG A 503 50.99 21.25 -25.04
CA ARG A 503 50.92 21.87 -23.71
C ARG A 503 49.55 22.53 -23.49
N THR A 504 49.05 22.53 -22.26
CA THR A 504 47.91 23.35 -21.85
C THR A 504 48.34 24.81 -21.69
N ILE A 505 47.42 25.74 -21.90
CA ILE A 505 47.64 27.19 -21.81
C ILE A 505 46.69 27.71 -20.72
N PRO A 506 47.15 28.58 -19.79
CA PRO A 506 46.28 29.20 -18.81
C PRO A 506 45.25 30.12 -19.47
N LEU A 507 44.09 30.28 -18.82
CA LEU A 507 43.06 31.21 -19.27
C LEU A 507 43.37 32.59 -18.67
N SER A 508 44.30 33.30 -19.30
CA SER A 508 44.81 34.60 -18.83
C SER A 508 43.77 35.73 -18.82
N SER A 509 42.62 35.54 -19.49
CA SER A 509 41.49 36.47 -19.45
C SER A 509 40.79 36.54 -18.10
N HIS A 510 41.03 35.56 -17.22
CA HIS A 510 40.38 35.43 -15.92
C HIS A 510 41.47 35.24 -14.85
N SER A 511 41.55 36.16 -13.88
CA SER A 511 42.65 36.22 -12.90
C SER A 511 42.79 34.94 -12.06
N HIS A 512 41.68 34.29 -11.71
CA HIS A 512 41.62 33.03 -10.94
C HIS A 512 41.98 31.77 -11.74
N THR A 513 42.20 31.88 -13.06
CA THR A 513 42.64 30.77 -13.94
C THR A 513 43.90 31.12 -14.74
N ALA A 514 44.60 32.19 -14.34
CA ALA A 514 45.80 32.67 -15.00
C ALA A 514 47.03 31.79 -14.74
N GLN A 515 46.95 30.85 -13.79
CA GLN A 515 47.99 29.86 -13.50
C GLN A 515 47.42 28.44 -13.66
N LEU A 516 48.25 27.53 -14.16
CA LEU A 516 47.89 26.12 -14.28
C LEU A 516 48.21 25.38 -12.98
N LEU A 517 47.30 24.53 -12.54
CA LEU A 517 47.55 23.63 -11.41
C LEU A 517 48.44 22.44 -11.81
N PRO A 518 49.22 21.87 -10.87
CA PRO A 518 50.02 20.67 -11.12
C PRO A 518 49.18 19.51 -11.64
N ARG A 519 49.80 18.62 -12.42
CA ARG A 519 49.14 17.41 -12.94
C ARG A 519 48.58 16.55 -11.80
N LEU A 520 47.33 16.09 -11.95
CA LEU A 520 46.70 15.11 -11.07
C LEU A 520 47.37 13.72 -11.20
N LYS A 521 47.59 13.04 -10.07
CA LYS A 521 48.30 11.74 -10.00
C LYS A 521 47.44 10.52 -10.43
N ALA A 522 46.12 10.66 -10.56
CA ALA A 522 45.20 9.58 -10.91
C ALA A 522 44.73 9.62 -12.38
N GLY A 523 44.25 8.48 -12.91
CA GLY A 523 43.94 8.23 -14.33
C GLY A 523 43.10 9.30 -15.03
N PHE A 524 43.42 9.60 -16.29
CA PHE A 524 42.87 10.76 -17.02
C PHE A 524 41.74 10.36 -17.99
N LEU A 525 40.61 11.07 -17.95
CA LEU A 525 39.54 10.98 -18.96
C LEU A 525 39.36 12.34 -19.66
N ALA A 526 39.47 12.36 -21.00
CA ALA A 526 39.14 13.50 -21.83
C ALA A 526 37.78 13.24 -22.46
N LEU A 527 36.72 13.62 -21.76
CA LEU A 527 35.38 13.33 -22.24
C LEU A 527 35.19 14.09 -23.55
N SER A 528 34.62 13.51 -24.59
CA SER A 528 34.50 14.22 -25.86
C SER A 528 33.35 13.62 -26.64
N ARG A 529 32.22 13.52 -25.94
CA ARG A 529 31.11 12.68 -26.35
C ARG A 529 31.54 11.22 -26.56
N LEU A 530 32.23 10.65 -25.57
CA LEU A 530 31.85 9.29 -25.18
C LEU A 530 30.42 9.44 -24.68
N GLN A 531 29.50 8.65 -25.23
CA GLN A 531 28.29 8.34 -24.49
C GLN A 531 28.79 7.50 -23.30
N CYS A 532 29.28 8.16 -22.25
CA CYS A 532 29.07 7.62 -20.91
C CYS A 532 27.57 7.52 -20.82
N ILE A 533 27.03 6.33 -21.07
CA ILE A 533 25.61 6.10 -21.02
C ILE A 533 25.26 6.18 -19.54
N ARG A 534 24.94 7.40 -19.15
CA ARG A 534 24.43 7.83 -17.86
C ARG A 534 23.20 6.97 -17.56
N LEU A 535 23.14 6.32 -16.41
CA LEU A 535 21.85 5.94 -15.82
C LEU A 535 21.16 7.23 -15.37
N GLY A 536 20.55 7.92 -16.33
CA GLY A 536 19.82 9.16 -16.12
C GLY A 536 18.73 9.24 -17.18
N GLN A 537 17.47 9.05 -16.77
CA GLN A 537 16.34 8.99 -17.67
C GLN A 537 15.91 10.40 -18.09
N THR A 538 16.06 10.70 -19.38
CA THR A 538 15.43 11.85 -20.03
C THR A 538 13.93 11.64 -20.15
N ALA A 539 13.13 12.57 -19.61
CA ALA A 539 11.70 12.66 -19.86
C ALA A 539 11.42 12.77 -21.37
N ARG A 540 10.73 11.77 -21.93
CA ARG A 540 10.27 11.81 -23.33
C ARG A 540 8.98 12.63 -23.41
N ARG A 541 9.08 13.87 -23.86
CA ARG A 541 7.94 14.62 -24.42
C ARG A 541 7.60 13.97 -25.76
N LYS A 542 6.53 13.18 -25.84
CA LYS A 542 5.99 12.64 -27.10
C LYS A 542 5.37 13.80 -27.89
N SER A 543 6.07 14.33 -28.89
CA SER A 543 5.41 15.02 -30.00
C SER A 543 4.76 13.96 -30.90
N GLY A 544 3.43 13.91 -30.88
CA GLY A 544 2.64 12.99 -31.70
C GLY A 544 2.78 13.35 -33.18
N GLY A 545 3.35 12.43 -33.96
CA GLY A 545 3.29 12.48 -35.41
C GLY A 545 1.91 12.03 -35.90
N ARG A 546 1.11 12.97 -36.40
CA ARG A 546 -0.05 12.69 -37.24
C ARG A 546 0.44 12.75 -38.69
N LYS A 547 0.40 11.62 -39.40
CA LYS A 547 0.43 11.62 -40.88
C LYS A 547 -0.92 12.19 -41.35
N ILE A 548 -0.91 13.40 -41.90
CA ILE A 548 -1.94 13.90 -42.81
C ILE A 548 -1.20 14.33 -44.07
N GLY A 549 -1.69 13.90 -45.22
CA GLY A 549 -0.99 13.97 -46.51
C GLY A 549 -0.90 15.35 -47.13
N GLY A 550 -0.03 15.42 -48.16
CA GLY A 550 -0.18 16.25 -49.36
C GLY A 550 -0.17 17.77 -49.18
N GLY A 551 1.01 18.39 -49.30
CA GLY A 551 1.16 19.82 -49.52
C GLY A 551 2.64 20.23 -49.55
N GLN A 552 3.08 20.78 -50.69
CA GLN A 552 4.47 21.16 -50.96
C GLN A 552 4.93 22.43 -50.20
N ALA A 553 6.21 22.39 -49.79
CA ALA A 553 7.18 23.48 -49.56
C ALA A 553 7.16 24.28 -48.23
N PRO A 554 8.31 24.85 -47.75
CA PRO A 554 9.73 24.54 -48.02
C PRO A 554 10.55 24.19 -46.74
N MET A 555 11.64 23.44 -46.93
CA MET A 555 12.64 23.10 -45.92
C MET A 555 13.36 24.35 -45.38
N ALA A 556 13.36 24.52 -44.05
CA ALA A 556 14.35 25.34 -43.35
C ALA A 556 15.36 24.43 -42.62
N GLN A 557 16.63 24.63 -42.96
CA GLN A 557 17.82 23.95 -42.47
C GLN A 557 17.97 24.07 -40.94
N TRP A 558 18.13 22.95 -40.22
CA TRP A 558 18.91 22.93 -38.97
C TRP A 558 19.95 21.81 -39.04
N GLY A 559 21.19 22.24 -39.25
CA GLY A 559 22.33 21.43 -39.61
C GLY A 559 22.99 20.68 -38.44
N ARG A 560 23.63 19.59 -38.84
CA ARG A 560 24.68 18.81 -38.18
C ARG A 560 25.55 19.67 -37.23
N ARG A 561 25.66 19.29 -35.95
CA ARG A 561 26.71 19.79 -35.05
C ARG A 561 27.72 18.69 -34.67
N THR A 562 28.97 19.12 -34.71
CA THR A 562 30.24 18.39 -34.86
C THR A 562 30.77 17.83 -33.53
N ARG A 563 31.70 16.86 -33.61
CA ARG A 563 32.30 16.09 -32.49
C ARG A 563 33.43 16.88 -31.79
N GLN A 564 33.41 17.04 -30.46
CA GLN A 564 34.30 17.95 -29.70
C GLN A 564 34.89 17.35 -28.42
N LEU A 565 36.07 17.88 -28.03
CA LEU A 565 36.96 17.54 -26.90
C LEU A 565 36.51 18.24 -25.60
N ILE A 566 36.59 17.56 -24.44
CA ILE A 566 36.46 18.11 -23.08
C ILE A 566 37.83 17.93 -22.40
N MET A 567 38.29 18.99 -21.73
CA MET A 567 39.53 19.05 -20.96
C MET A 567 39.42 18.34 -19.59
N PRO A 568 40.52 18.10 -18.86
CA PRO A 568 40.56 17.17 -17.72
C PRO A 568 39.52 17.48 -16.66
N LEU A 569 38.81 16.46 -16.21
CA LEU A 569 37.97 16.51 -15.02
C LEU A 569 38.39 15.35 -14.11
N MET A 570 38.65 15.65 -12.84
CA MET A 570 38.68 14.70 -11.71
C MET A 570 38.30 15.51 -10.47
N PRO A 571 37.51 14.95 -9.53
CA PRO A 571 37.30 15.53 -8.21
C PRO A 571 38.49 15.24 -7.28
N SER A 572 38.64 16.08 -6.25
CA SER A 572 39.55 15.89 -5.12
C SER A 572 39.35 14.52 -4.46
N CYS A 573 40.42 13.73 -4.36
CA CYS A 573 40.52 12.63 -3.39
C CYS A 573 41.58 13.02 -2.37
N THR A 574 41.14 13.36 -1.16
CA THR A 574 41.99 13.42 0.04
C THR A 574 41.77 12.16 0.88
N SER A 575 42.89 11.53 1.23
CA SER A 575 43.11 10.43 2.20
C SER A 575 42.41 9.07 2.00
N LEU A 576 43.21 8.10 1.53
CA LEU A 576 43.26 6.75 2.14
C LEU A 576 44.74 6.41 2.32
N GLY A 577 45.19 6.45 3.57
CA GLY A 577 46.48 5.92 4.01
C GLY A 577 46.24 4.62 4.77
N LEU A 578 46.93 3.57 4.34
CA LEU A 578 47.11 2.23 4.94
C LEU A 578 45.85 1.41 5.25
#